data_AF-A0AAU7E934-F1
#
_entry.id   AF-A0AAU7E934-F1
#
_cell.length_a   1.000
_cell.length_b   1.000
_cell.length_c   1.000
_cell.angle_alpha   90.00
_cell.angle_beta   90.00
_cell.angle_gamma   90.00
#
_symmetry.space_group_name_H-M   'P 1'
#
loop_
_entity.id
_entity.type
_entity.pdbx_description
1 polymer ?
#
loop_
_entity_poly.entity_id
_entity_poly.type
_entity_poly.pdbx_seq_one_letter_code
_entity_poly.pdbx_strand_id
1 'polypeptide(L)'
;MDMDNIVICKASDLEDIFKKILKENELIKNKTDENLNVQQASNYLKISTSKLYKDCNLGKVPFYKIGKKLVFKKDDLDEYLKLNSSKNSLKF
;
A
#
# COMPACT_ATOMS: atom_id res chain seq x y z
N MET A 1 40.92 0.05 -12.87
CA MET A 1 41.16 -1.36 -12.55
C MET A 1 40.11 -1.72 -11.53
N ASP A 2 39.09 -2.46 -11.94
CA ASP A 2 38.13 -3.01 -10.98
C ASP A 2 38.90 -3.91 -10.04
N MET A 3 38.88 -3.56 -8.75
CA MET A 3 39.46 -4.39 -7.71
C MET A 3 38.41 -5.40 -7.31
N ASP A 4 38.61 -6.65 -7.72
CA ASP A 4 37.79 -7.77 -7.25
C ASP A 4 37.99 -7.93 -5.74
N ASN A 5 37.05 -7.39 -4.97
CA ASN A 5 36.98 -7.60 -3.53
C ASN A 5 36.45 -9.00 -3.26
N ILE A 6 37.37 -9.94 -3.06
CA ILE A 6 37.02 -11.33 -2.75
C ILE A 6 36.64 -11.44 -1.28
N VAL A 7 35.41 -11.87 -1.01
CA VAL A 7 34.90 -12.15 0.33
C VAL A 7 34.83 -13.66 0.55
N ILE A 8 35.57 -14.15 1.54
CA ILE A 8 35.55 -15.56 1.95
C ILE A 8 34.65 -15.68 3.19
N CYS A 9 33.58 -16.46 3.08
CA CYS A 9 32.63 -16.72 4.16
C CYS A 9 32.20 -18.19 4.13
N LYS A 10 31.56 -18.65 5.20
CA LYS A 10 30.95 -19.99 5.17
C LYS A 10 29.70 -19.96 4.30
N ALA A 11 29.40 -21.08 3.66
CA ALA A 11 28.18 -21.23 2.86
C ALA A 11 26.92 -20.90 3.68
N SER A 12 26.90 -21.26 4.98
CA SER A 12 25.81 -20.93 5.90
C SER A 12 25.56 -19.43 6.03
N ASP A 13 26.63 -18.66 6.18
CA ASP A 13 26.55 -17.22 6.39
C ASP A 13 26.00 -16.53 5.13
N LEU A 14 26.40 -17.03 3.96
CA LEU A 14 25.90 -16.55 2.67
C LEU A 14 24.41 -16.87 2.50
N GLU A 15 23.97 -18.09 2.83
CA GLU A 15 22.56 -18.48 2.79
C GLU A 15 21.67 -17.60 3.67
N ASP A 16 22.15 -17.27 4.88
CA ASP A 16 21.40 -16.44 5.82
C ASP A 16 21.25 -15.01 5.32
N ILE A 17 22.30 -14.45 4.71
CA ILE A 17 22.23 -13.14 4.04
C ILE A 17 21.19 -13.17 2.92
N PHE A 18 21.20 -14.19 2.06
CA PHE A 18 20.22 -14.33 0.99
C PHE A 18 18.78 -14.44 1.52
N LYS A 19 18.55 -15.28 2.55
CA LYS A 19 17.24 -15.41 3.18
C LYS A 19 16.74 -14.08 3.75
N LYS A 20 17.62 -13.30 4.37
CA LYS A 20 17.27 -11.98 4.91
C LYS A 20 16.89 -11.00 3.81
N ILE A 21 17.67 -10.93 2.73
CA ILE A 21 17.38 -10.07 1.57
C ILE A 21 16.05 -10.45 0.92
N LEU A 22 15.77 -11.75 0.76
CA LEU A 22 14.50 -12.20 0.19
C LEU A 22 13.31 -11.78 1.05
N LYS A 23 13.42 -11.97 2.37
CA LYS A 23 12.37 -11.57 3.33
C LYS A 23 12.11 -10.06 3.32
N GLU A 24 13.16 -9.23 3.28
CA GLU A 24 13.02 -7.78 3.20
C GLU A 24 12.36 -7.34 1.87
N ASN A 25 12.69 -7.99 0.75
CA ASN A 25 12.06 -7.71 -0.54
C ASN A 25 10.56 -8.05 -0.57
N GLU A 26 10.13 -9.13 0.09
CA GLU A 26 8.71 -9.46 0.21
C GLU A 26 7.94 -8.39 1.02
N LEU A 27 8.53 -7.89 2.10
CA LEU A 27 7.95 -6.80 2.89
C LEU A 27 7.86 -5.50 2.10
N ILE A 28 8.85 -5.20 1.25
CA ILE A 28 8.83 -4.01 0.39
C ILE A 28 7.74 -4.13 -0.68
N LYS A 29 7.62 -5.29 -1.37
CA LYS A 29 6.56 -5.54 -2.36
C LYS A 29 5.15 -5.35 -1.81
N ASN A 30 4.92 -5.76 -0.57
CA ASN A 30 3.60 -5.62 0.07
C ASN A 30 3.33 -4.19 0.55
N LYS A 31 4.35 -3.32 0.63
CA LYS A 31 4.22 -1.98 1.18
C LYS A 31 4.07 -0.88 0.13
N THR A 32 4.49 -1.10 -1.11
CA THR A 32 4.55 -0.03 -2.12
C THR A 32 3.39 0.02 -3.11
N ASP A 33 2.59 -1.04 -3.27
CA ASP A 33 1.57 -1.05 -4.35
C ASP A 33 0.32 -1.89 -4.03
N GLU A 34 -0.24 -1.75 -2.82
CA GLU A 34 -1.58 -2.31 -2.56
C GLU A 34 -2.65 -1.47 -3.27
N ASN A 35 -2.85 -1.78 -4.55
CA ASN A 35 -4.01 -1.38 -5.33
C ASN A 35 -5.24 -2.16 -4.84
N LEU A 36 -6.14 -1.46 -4.17
CA LEU A 36 -7.39 -2.01 -3.66
C LEU A 36 -8.48 -1.92 -4.73
N ASN A 37 -9.31 -2.95 -4.82
CA ASN A 37 -10.58 -2.88 -5.54
C ASN A 37 -11.65 -2.19 -4.69
N VAL A 38 -12.84 -1.95 -5.27
CA VAL A 38 -13.95 -1.27 -4.59
C VAL A 38 -14.34 -1.92 -3.26
N GLN A 39 -14.37 -3.26 -3.19
CA GLN A 39 -14.75 -3.99 -1.98
C GLN A 39 -13.69 -3.85 -0.89
N GLN A 40 -12.42 -3.94 -1.27
CA GLN A 40 -11.29 -3.76 -0.36
C GLN A 40 -11.24 -2.32 0.15
N ALA A 41 -11.39 -1.33 -0.74
CA ALA A 41 -11.41 0.09 -0.37
C ALA A 41 -12.61 0.45 0.52
N SER A 42 -13.79 -0.12 0.27
CA SER A 42 -14.97 0.11 1.12
C SER A 42 -14.77 -0.46 2.53
N ASN A 43 -14.18 -1.65 2.61
CA ASN A 43 -13.83 -2.28 3.89
C ASN A 43 -12.74 -1.47 4.62
N TYR A 44 -11.75 -0.98 3.88
CA TYR A 44 -10.66 -0.15 4.40
C TYR A 44 -11.19 1.14 5.05
N LEU A 45 -12.04 1.87 4.32
CA LEU A 45 -12.65 3.12 4.77
C LEU A 45 -13.83 2.91 5.74
N LYS A 46 -14.24 1.66 5.98
CA LYS A 46 -15.40 1.28 6.81
C LYS A 46 -16.71 1.95 6.37
N ILE A 47 -16.96 2.02 5.07
CA ILE A 47 -18.19 2.54 4.47
C ILE A 47 -18.81 1.52 3.53
N SER A 48 -20.10 1.66 3.22
CA SER A 48 -20.73 0.80 2.21
C SER A 48 -20.16 1.08 0.82
N THR A 49 -20.12 0.05 -0.04
CA THR A 49 -19.72 0.18 -1.45
C THR A 49 -20.55 1.22 -2.19
N SER A 50 -21.86 1.29 -1.94
CA SER A 50 -22.74 2.31 -2.52
C SER A 50 -22.35 3.73 -2.11
N LYS A 51 -21.93 3.93 -0.84
CA LYS A 51 -21.42 5.23 -0.39
C LYS A 51 -20.08 5.54 -1.04
N LEU A 52 -19.18 4.57 -1.13
CA LEU A 52 -17.90 4.74 -1.82
C LEU A 52 -18.10 5.16 -3.28
N TYR A 53 -19.01 4.52 -4.02
CA TYR A 53 -19.34 4.94 -5.40
C TYR A 53 -19.88 6.37 -5.47
N LYS A 54 -20.78 6.76 -4.56
CA LYS A 54 -21.27 8.14 -4.48
C LYS A 54 -20.13 9.12 -4.22
N ASP A 55 -19.26 8.80 -3.28
CA ASP A 55 -18.14 9.68 -2.90
C ASP A 55 -17.09 9.74 -4.02
N CYS A 56 -16.86 8.67 -4.79
CA CYS A 56 -16.05 8.69 -6.02
C CYS A 56 -16.67 9.61 -7.08
N ASN A 57 -17.97 9.47 -7.34
CA ASN A 57 -18.67 10.29 -8.34
C ASN A 57 -18.70 11.78 -7.97
N LEU A 58 -18.69 12.09 -6.67
CA LEU A 58 -18.58 13.46 -6.15
C LEU A 58 -17.13 13.97 -6.09
N GLY A 59 -16.14 13.16 -6.49
CA GLY A 59 -14.73 13.52 -6.44
C GLY A 59 -14.16 13.66 -5.03
N LYS A 60 -14.80 13.07 -4.02
CA LYS A 60 -14.38 13.17 -2.61
C LYS A 60 -13.29 12.18 -2.24
N VAL A 61 -13.38 10.96 -2.77
CA VAL A 61 -12.41 9.88 -2.51
C VAL A 61 -11.52 9.72 -3.74
N PRO A 62 -10.17 9.69 -3.58
CA PRO A 62 -9.26 9.50 -4.70
C PRO A 62 -9.40 8.09 -5.29
N PHE A 63 -9.45 7.99 -6.62
CA PHE A 63 -9.54 6.72 -7.33
C PHE A 63 -8.90 6.83 -8.73
N TYR A 64 -8.51 5.68 -9.27
CA TYR A 64 -8.06 5.52 -10.64
C TYR A 64 -9.02 4.62 -11.41
N LYS A 65 -9.26 4.96 -12.68
CA LYS A 65 -10.10 4.15 -13.57
C LYS A 65 -9.22 3.35 -14.52
N ILE A 66 -9.30 2.02 -14.42
CA ILE A 66 -8.61 1.09 -15.32
C ILE A 66 -9.68 0.33 -16.09
N GLY A 67 -9.97 0.82 -17.31
CA GLY A 67 -11.09 0.33 -18.13
C GLY A 67 -12.43 0.53 -17.43
N LYS A 68 -13.08 -0.57 -17.03
CA LYS A 68 -14.38 -0.58 -16.33
C LYS A 68 -14.24 -0.69 -14.79
N LYS A 69 -13.03 -0.85 -14.26
CA LYS A 69 -12.78 -1.06 -12.84
C LYS A 69 -12.28 0.23 -12.18
N LEU A 70 -12.70 0.44 -10.93
CA LEU A 70 -12.11 1.45 -10.06
C LEU A 70 -11.05 0.78 -9.20
N VAL A 71 -9.90 1.44 -9.10
CA VAL A 71 -8.73 1.01 -8.33
C VAL A 71 -8.34 2.14 -7.38
N PHE A 72 -7.99 1.78 -6.16
CA PHE A 72 -7.68 2.72 -5.09
C PHE A 72 -6.29 2.41 -4.57
N LYS A 73 -5.38 3.39 -4.60
CA LYS A 73 -4.10 3.23 -3.91
C LYS A 73 -4.32 3.42 -2.43
N LYS A 74 -3.78 2.50 -1.63
CA LYS A 74 -3.87 2.58 -0.17
C LYS A 74 -3.28 3.88 0.38
N ASP A 75 -2.16 4.35 -0.16
CA ASP A 75 -1.52 5.60 0.25
C ASP A 75 -2.44 6.83 0.05
N ASP A 76 -3.15 6.89 -1.08
CA ASP A 76 -4.12 7.96 -1.36
C ASP A 76 -5.31 7.89 -0.39
N LEU A 77 -5.74 6.69 -0.02
CA LEU A 77 -6.80 6.51 1.00
C LEU A 77 -6.33 6.91 2.40
N ASP A 78 -5.05 6.68 2.74
CA ASP A 78 -4.46 7.12 4.00
C ASP A 78 -4.37 8.63 4.09
N GLU A 79 -3.95 9.29 3.01
CA GLU A 79 -3.95 10.75 2.93
C GLU A 79 -5.38 11.32 3.03
N TYR A 80 -6.33 10.71 2.31
CA TYR A 80 -7.75 11.04 2.43
C TYR A 80 -8.25 10.93 3.88
N LEU A 81 -7.91 9.84 4.59
CA LEU A 81 -8.30 9.68 5.99
C LEU A 81 -7.69 10.77 6.85
N LYS A 82 -6.39 11.05 6.73
CA LYS A 82 -5.70 12.12 7.50
C LYS A 82 -6.40 13.47 7.33
N LEU A 83 -6.78 13.84 6.10
CA LEU A 83 -7.47 15.10 5.81
C LEU A 83 -8.90 15.17 6.41
N ASN A 84 -9.58 14.03 6.52
CA ASN A 84 -10.95 13.95 7.02
C ASN A 84 -11.06 13.65 8.53
N SER A 85 -10.02 13.07 9.14
CA SER A 85 -9.94 12.82 10.59
C SER A 85 -9.93 14.13 11.40
N SER A 86 -9.31 15.19 10.87
CA SER A 86 -9.26 16.51 11.53
C SER A 86 -10.62 17.21 11.64
N LYS A 87 -11.65 16.76 10.90
CA LYS A 87 -12.98 17.38 10.92
C LYS A 87 -13.91 16.82 12.01
N ASN A 88 -13.54 15.70 12.65
CA ASN A 88 -14.45 14.96 13.53
C ASN A 88 -13.90 14.74 14.94
N SER A 89 -12.94 15.56 15.40
CA SER A 89 -12.42 15.48 16.76
C SER A 89 -13.52 15.83 17.79
N LEU A 90 -14.04 14.75 18.41
CA LEU A 90 -14.56 14.65 19.77
C LEU A 90 -15.79 15.52 20.12
N LYS A 91 -16.99 14.94 19.98
CA LYS A 91 -18.06 15.18 20.96
C LYS A 91 -17.92 14.12 22.05
N PHE A 92 -17.37 14.53 23.19
CA PHE A 92 -17.53 13.83 24.46
C PHE A 92 -18.99 13.94 24.92
#